data_AF-A0A7J3XC26-F1
#
_entry.id   AF-A0A7J3XC26-F1
#
_cell.length_a   1.000
_cell.length_b   1.000
_cell.length_c   1.000
_cell.angle_alpha   90.00
_cell.angle_beta   90.00
_cell.angle_gamma   90.00
#
_symmetry.space_group_name_H-M   'P 1'
#
loop_
_entity.id
_entity.type
_entity.pdbx_description
1 polymer ?
#
loop_
_entity_poly.entity_id
_entity_poly.type
_entity_poly.pdbx_seq_one_letter_code
_entity_poly.pdbx_strand_id
1 'polypeptide(L)'
;MRYNRRNLKCHELIGLEVAVLDHSSKSFVGIRGRVIWETRNMLVIEGGGREVLVPKLYGRFSFKLPSGDTVVIEGGEMLGRPEERPRMCG
;
A
#
# COMPACT_ATOMS: atom_id res chain seq x y z
N MET A 1 6.30 13.44 11.04
CA MET A 1 7.42 12.49 10.82
C MET A 1 7.59 12.29 9.33
N ARG A 2 8.82 12.15 8.81
CA ARG A 2 9.09 12.09 7.36
C ARG A 2 8.91 10.65 6.84
N TYR A 3 8.16 10.45 5.75
CA TYR A 3 8.10 9.17 5.04
C TYR A 3 9.50 8.76 4.61
N ASN A 4 9.92 7.54 4.93
CA ASN A 4 11.14 6.96 4.39
C ASN A 4 10.96 5.46 4.16
N ARG A 5 11.87 4.88 3.38
CA ARG A 5 11.82 3.46 2.99
C ARG A 5 11.71 2.49 4.17
N ARG A 6 12.23 2.85 5.35
CA ARG A 6 12.27 1.97 6.52
C ARG A 6 10.96 1.98 7.31
N ASN A 7 10.19 3.06 7.22
CA ASN A 7 9.02 3.27 8.08
C ASN A 7 7.67 3.31 7.35
N LEU A 8 7.65 3.26 6.00
CA LEU A 8 6.40 3.40 5.25
C LEU A 8 5.32 2.38 5.67
N LYS A 9 5.71 1.13 5.96
CA LYS A 9 4.81 0.10 6.50
C LYS A 9 4.14 0.46 7.83
N CYS A 10 4.63 1.50 8.51
CA CYS A 10 4.14 2.00 9.80
C CYS A 10 3.40 3.33 9.69
N HIS A 11 3.31 3.92 8.49
CA HIS A 11 2.69 5.24 8.26
C HIS A 11 1.38 5.14 7.50
N GLU A 12 0.66 6.26 7.46
CA GLU A 12 -0.53 6.42 6.63
C GLU A 12 -0.25 6.06 5.17
N LEU A 13 -1.07 5.18 4.59
CA LEU A 13 -0.96 4.78 3.19
C LEU A 13 -2.02 5.49 2.33
N ILE A 14 -3.11 5.95 2.94
CA ILE A 14 -4.15 6.72 2.25
C ILE A 14 -3.55 7.98 1.64
N GLY A 15 -3.92 8.24 0.38
CA GLY A 15 -3.43 9.36 -0.41
C GLY A 15 -2.15 9.08 -1.20
N LEU A 16 -1.45 7.97 -0.98
CA LEU A 16 -0.26 7.63 -1.78
C LEU A 16 -0.63 7.06 -3.15
N GLU A 17 0.17 7.37 -4.17
CA GLU A 17 0.12 6.65 -5.45
C GLU A 17 0.74 5.27 -5.26
N VAL A 18 0.07 4.23 -5.75
CA VAL A 18 0.48 2.83 -5.59
C VAL A 18 0.30 2.07 -6.91
N ALA A 19 1.19 1.10 -7.15
CA ALA A 19 1.04 0.09 -8.19
C ALA A 19 1.30 -1.31 -7.63
N VAL A 20 0.50 -2.29 -8.05
CA VAL A 20 0.69 -3.71 -7.72
C VAL A 20 1.67 -4.31 -8.72
N LEU A 21 2.89 -4.56 -8.26
CA LEU A 21 3.99 -5.10 -9.09
C LEU A 21 3.86 -6.61 -9.30
N ASP A 22 3.41 -7.32 -8.27
CA ASP A 22 3.14 -8.76 -8.33
C ASP A 22 2.07 -9.13 -7.31
N HIS A 23 1.39 -10.25 -7.56
CA HIS A 23 0.44 -10.85 -6.63
C HIS A 23 0.23 -12.33 -6.97
N SER A 24 -0.09 -13.13 -5.96
CA SER A 24 -0.54 -14.53 -6.14
C SER A 24 -1.73 -14.67 -7.12
N SER A 25 -2.69 -13.74 -7.10
CA SER A 25 -3.73 -13.66 -8.13
C SER A 25 -3.31 -12.65 -9.19
N LYS A 26 -3.12 -13.13 -10.42
CA LYS A 26 -2.67 -12.30 -11.55
C LYS A 26 -3.67 -11.22 -11.97
N SER A 27 -4.92 -11.31 -11.54
CA SER A 27 -5.93 -10.27 -11.75
C SER A 27 -5.59 -8.93 -11.09
N PHE A 28 -4.74 -8.93 -10.05
CA PHE A 28 -4.35 -7.71 -9.35
C PHE A 28 -3.10 -7.05 -9.91
N VAL A 29 -2.28 -7.79 -10.67
CA VAL A 29 -1.01 -7.28 -11.21
C VAL A 29 -1.27 -6.15 -12.19
N GLY A 30 -0.55 -5.04 -12.04
CA GLY A 30 -0.70 -3.86 -12.88
C GLY A 30 -1.81 -2.90 -12.47
N ILE A 31 -2.63 -3.23 -11.45
CA ILE A 31 -3.52 -2.25 -10.83
C ILE A 31 -2.66 -1.10 -10.31
N ARG A 32 -3.05 0.13 -10.65
CA ARG A 32 -2.35 1.36 -10.27
C ARG A 32 -3.36 2.47 -10.03
N GLY A 33 -3.04 3.36 -9.09
CA GLY A 33 -3.94 4.42 -8.71
C GLY A 33 -3.53 5.07 -7.39
N ARG A 34 -4.50 5.72 -6.74
CA ARG A 34 -4.33 6.31 -5.41
C ARG A 34 -5.00 5.41 -4.36
N VAL A 35 -4.35 5.22 -3.22
CA VAL A 35 -5.01 4.59 -2.07
C VAL A 35 -6.05 5.56 -1.51
N ILE A 36 -7.31 5.18 -1.50
CA ILE A 36 -8.41 6.01 -0.95
C ILE A 36 -8.90 5.48 0.40
N TRP A 37 -8.65 4.21 0.70
CA TRP A 37 -9.01 3.59 1.97
C TRP A 37 -8.10 2.40 2.28
N GLU A 38 -8.00 2.06 3.56
CA GLU A 38 -7.23 0.93 4.07
C GLU A 38 -8.05 0.20 5.14
N THR A 39 -8.05 -1.13 5.07
CA THR A 39 -8.50 -1.98 6.18
C THR A 39 -7.33 -2.81 6.68
N ARG A 40 -7.55 -3.65 7.69
CA ARG A 40 -6.53 -4.55 8.22
C ARG A 40 -5.79 -5.34 7.12
N ASN A 41 -6.54 -5.82 6.12
CA ASN A 41 -6.05 -6.77 5.12
C ASN A 41 -6.13 -6.27 3.68
N MET A 42 -6.79 -5.13 3.43
CA MET A 42 -7.08 -4.65 2.07
C MET A 42 -6.63 -3.21 1.88
N LEU A 43 -6.26 -2.88 0.65
CA LEU A 43 -6.21 -1.51 0.14
C LEU A 43 -7.36 -1.29 -0.83
N VAL A 44 -7.97 -0.10 -0.78
CA VAL A 44 -8.89 0.37 -1.82
C VAL A 44 -8.12 1.34 -2.70
N ILE A 45 -7.95 0.98 -3.97
CA ILE A 45 -7.17 1.73 -4.95
C ILE A 45 -8.12 2.30 -5.99
N GLU A 46 -8.13 3.61 -6.12
CA GLU A 46 -8.86 4.33 -7.18
C GLU A 46 -7.94 4.61 -8.36
N GLY A 47 -8.31 4.13 -9.55
CA GLY A 47 -7.55 4.36 -10.77
C GLY A 47 -8.40 4.19 -12.03
N GLY A 48 -8.30 5.13 -12.98
CA GLY A 48 -9.06 5.07 -14.22
C GLY A 48 -10.58 5.12 -14.02
N GLY A 49 -11.05 5.87 -13.01
CA GLY A 49 -12.48 6.08 -12.73
C GLY A 49 -13.18 4.93 -12.02
N ARG A 50 -12.44 3.97 -11.44
CA ARG A 50 -12.99 2.86 -10.66
C ARG A 50 -12.18 2.62 -9.40
N GLU A 51 -12.86 2.07 -8.41
CA GLU A 51 -12.26 1.58 -7.16
C GLU A 51 -12.04 0.07 -7.26
N VAL A 52 -10.87 -0.38 -6.78
CA VAL A 52 -10.55 -1.80 -6.71
C VAL A 52 -10.04 -2.16 -5.32
N LEU A 53 -10.64 -3.19 -4.73
CA LEU A 53 -10.17 -3.76 -3.48
C LEU A 53 -9.04 -4.75 -3.77
N VAL A 54 -7.86 -4.50 -3.22
CA VAL A 54 -6.67 -5.34 -3.40
C VAL A 54 -6.22 -5.92 -2.05
N PRO A 55 -6.11 -7.25 -1.92
CA PRO A 55 -5.54 -7.87 -0.73
C PRO A 55 -4.08 -7.45 -0.53
N LYS A 56 -3.70 -7.10 0.70
CA LYS A 56 -2.32 -6.82 1.05
C LYS A 56 -1.48 -8.10 0.99
N LEU A 57 -1.99 -9.19 1.55
CA LEU A 57 -1.25 -10.45 1.66
C LEU A 57 -0.96 -11.02 0.26
N TYR A 58 0.25 -11.54 0.07
CA TYR A 58 0.74 -12.09 -1.19
C TYR A 58 0.84 -11.10 -2.35
N GLY A 59 0.74 -9.79 -2.10
CA GLY A 59 0.99 -8.73 -3.08
C GLY A 59 2.31 -8.02 -2.82
N ARG A 60 2.93 -7.52 -3.88
CA ARG A 60 4.10 -6.64 -3.82
C ARG A 60 3.76 -5.28 -4.41
N PHE A 61 3.91 -4.23 -3.61
CA PHE A 61 3.36 -2.91 -3.90
C PHE A 61 4.46 -1.87 -4.03
N SER A 62 4.35 -1.02 -5.04
CA SER A 62 5.22 0.12 -5.28
C SER A 62 4.49 1.40 -4.92
N PHE A 63 4.89 2.05 -3.82
CA PHE A 63 4.34 3.31 -3.37
C PHE A 63 5.24 4.47 -3.77
N LYS A 64 4.64 5.55 -4.27
CA LYS A 64 5.33 6.81 -4.51
C LYS A 64 5.16 7.73 -3.30
N LEU A 65 6.29 8.13 -2.73
CA LEU A 65 6.32 9.05 -1.60
C LEU A 65 6.13 10.50 -2.06
N PRO A 66 5.69 11.40 -1.17
CA PRO A 66 5.63 12.83 -1.48
C PRO A 66 6.99 13.45 -1.86
N SER A 67 8.11 12.83 -1.48
CA SER A 67 9.45 13.25 -1.90
C SER A 67 9.75 12.96 -3.38
N GLY A 68 8.91 12.18 -4.05
CA GLY A 68 9.15 11.65 -5.40
C GLY A 68 9.81 10.26 -5.41
N ASP A 69 10.36 9.82 -4.27
CA ASP A 69 10.96 8.49 -4.14
C ASP A 69 9.90 7.39 -4.28
N THR A 70 10.33 6.23 -4.78
CA THR A 70 9.49 5.04 -4.84
C THR A 70 9.99 3.99 -3.85
N VAL A 71 9.06 3.40 -3.10
CA VAL A 71 9.34 2.36 -2.12
C VAL A 71 8.51 1.12 -2.45
N VAL A 72 9.19 -0.02 -2.56
CA VAL A 72 8.55 -1.32 -2.75
C VAL A 72 8.42 -2.04 -1.41
N ILE A 73 7.23 -2.55 -1.12
CA ILE A 73 6.90 -3.27 0.12
C ILE A 73 6.15 -4.56 -0.22
N GLU A 74 6.50 -5.64 0.47
CA GLU A 74 5.70 -6.87 0.52
C GLU A 74 4.47 -6.62 1.38
N GLY A 75 3.27 -6.86 0.84
CA GLY A 75 2.05 -6.44 1.53
C GLY A 75 1.81 -7.16 2.87
N GLY A 76 2.46 -8.30 3.10
CA GLY A 76 2.54 -8.93 4.41
C GLY A 76 3.17 -8.04 5.50
N GLU A 77 4.11 -7.16 5.14
CA GLU A 77 4.75 -6.23 6.08
C GLU A 77 3.85 -5.07 6.50
N MET A 78 2.76 -4.81 5.78
CA MET A 78 1.78 -3.75 6.06
C MET A 78 0.41 -4.30 6.50
N LEU A 79 0.37 -5.55 6.97
CA LEU A 79 -0.83 -6.08 7.63
C LEU A 79 -1.08 -5.37 8.96
N GLY A 80 -2.36 -5.21 9.29
CA GLY A 80 -2.78 -4.38 10.43
C GLY A 80 -3.60 -3.19 9.96
N ARG A 81 -4.44 -2.67 10.85
CA ARG A 81 -5.17 -1.43 10.58
C ARG A 81 -4.21 -0.22 10.67
N PRO A 82 -4.50 0.89 9.98
CA PRO A 82 -3.66 2.09 10.02
C PRO A 82 -3.27 2.52 11.45
N GLU A 83 -4.21 2.47 12.39
CA GLU A 83 -4.02 2.85 13.80
C GLU A 83 -3.20 1.85 14.61
N GLU A 84 -3.04 0.60 14.14
CA GLU A 84 -2.28 -0.46 14.80
C GLU A 84 -0.80 -0.44 14.37
N ARG A 85 -0.51 -0.19 13.09
CA ARG A 85 0.82 -0.35 12.48
C ARG A 85 1.94 0.48 13.14
N PRO A 86 1.73 1.76 13.53
CA PRO A 86 2.79 2.54 14.21
C PRO A 86 3.33 1.88 15.48
N ARG A 87 2.51 1.09 16.18
CA ARG A 87 2.88 0.43 17.45
C ARG A 87 3.74 -0.83 17.23
N MET A 88 3.70 -1.41 16.03
CA MET A 88 4.40 -2.65 15.69
C MET A 88 5.82 -2.44 15.17
N CYS A 89 6.22 -1.18 14.97
CA CYS A 89 7.51 -0.78 14.40
C CYS A 89 8.49 -0.20 15.43
N GLY A 90 8.16 -0.32 16.71
CA GLY A 90 9.03 0.06 17.84
C GLY A 90 10.09 -0.99 18.15
#